data_AF-A0A143G3B2-F1
#
_entry.id   AF-A0A143G3B2-F1
#
_cell.length_a   1.000
_cell.length_b   1.000
_cell.length_c   1.000
_cell.angle_alpha   90.00
_cell.angle_beta   90.00
_cell.angle_gamma   90.00
#
_symmetry.space_group_name_H-M   'P 1'
#
loop_
_entity.id
_entity.type
_entity.pdbx_description
1 polymer ?
#
loop_
_entity_poly.entity_id
_entity_poly.type
_entity_poly.pdbx_seq_one_letter_code
_entity_poly.pdbx_strand_id
1 'polypeptide(L)'
;MADQGKPQGTLKTAPVQLQTIKVVAIGSDQLDPQDKKVICKAICYCNVNPNKGKSGNRDQHQSCVSERLGELDKFLNHQSPYKAEVNYDMHRNPPAPIMDKGIITKVHPYLPGWIKKHWEEEKGYSFEAGQGMVRRPDVVIVKDPNKPPTQDNIKQIVEIKFKDKISHGQETDYPIIAGDKSKVKRLDPDECDCGSDDDKGKTSTVLEYATWAAGVIAAALQLRKGKLPKLPKFPSPKPSPSPAW
;
A
#
# COMPACT_ATOMS: atom_id res chain seq x y z
N MET A 1 75.59 17.85 4.48
CA MET A 1 75.20 16.53 3.93
C MET A 1 74.33 15.86 4.96
N ALA A 2 73.01 15.92 4.79
CA ALA A 2 72.04 15.41 5.76
C ALA A 2 71.47 14.08 5.25
N ASP A 3 71.50 13.10 6.15
CA ASP A 3 71.09 11.71 5.99
C ASP A 3 69.62 11.62 5.57
N GLN A 4 69.34 10.94 4.44
CA GLN A 4 67.98 10.81 3.90
C GLN A 4 67.21 9.71 4.62
N GLY A 5 66.10 10.12 5.25
CA GLY A 5 65.19 9.25 5.98
C GLY A 5 64.59 8.13 5.12
N LYS A 6 64.65 6.92 5.67
CA LYS A 6 63.96 5.71 5.21
C LYS A 6 62.46 5.95 4.94
N PRO A 7 61.88 5.35 3.89
CA PRO A 7 60.43 5.37 3.71
C PRO A 7 59.75 4.50 4.78
N GLN A 8 58.94 5.13 5.63
CA GLN A 8 58.03 4.44 6.53
C GLN A 8 56.70 4.15 5.80
N GLY A 9 56.42 2.87 5.57
CA GLY A 9 55.07 2.34 5.44
C GLY A 9 54.43 2.40 4.05
N THR A 10 54.13 1.21 3.50
CA THR A 10 53.18 1.07 2.41
C THR A 10 51.76 1.13 2.98
N LEU A 11 51.00 2.19 2.70
CA LEU A 11 49.56 2.22 2.97
C LEU A 11 48.86 1.23 2.03
N LYS A 12 48.60 0.02 2.54
CA LYS A 12 47.67 -0.91 1.89
C LYS A 12 46.25 -0.41 2.16
N THR A 13 45.65 0.26 1.18
CA THR A 13 44.21 0.45 1.14
C THR A 13 43.57 -0.91 0.91
N ALA A 14 42.96 -1.48 1.96
CA ALA A 14 42.10 -2.63 1.80
C ALA A 14 40.88 -2.22 0.95
N PRO A 15 40.46 -3.03 -0.04
CA PRO A 15 39.23 -2.77 -0.76
C PRO A 15 38.08 -2.78 0.25
N VAL A 16 37.31 -1.69 0.31
CA VAL A 16 36.05 -1.63 1.04
C VAL A 16 35.16 -2.71 0.44
N GLN A 17 34.96 -3.79 1.19
CA GLN A 17 34.06 -4.86 0.82
C GLN A 17 32.65 -4.28 0.84
N LEU A 18 32.14 -3.90 -0.34
CA LEU A 18 30.75 -3.54 -0.53
C LEU A 18 29.92 -4.69 0.03
N GLN A 19 29.19 -4.42 1.12
CA GLN A 19 28.27 -5.39 1.69
C GLN A 19 27.32 -5.81 0.57
N THR A 20 27.36 -7.10 0.26
CA THR A 20 26.47 -7.69 -0.73
C THR A 20 25.06 -7.49 -0.19
N ILE A 21 24.28 -6.61 -0.84
CA ILE A 21 22.87 -6.45 -0.50
C ILE A 21 22.23 -7.78 -0.85
N LYS A 22 22.00 -8.60 0.17
CA LYS A 22 21.27 -9.85 0.03
C LYS A 22 19.84 -9.45 -0.27
N VAL A 23 19.47 -9.47 -1.55
CA VAL A 23 18.07 -9.36 -1.97
C VAL A 23 17.40 -10.64 -1.51
N VAL A 24 16.94 -10.64 -0.26
CA VAL A 24 16.10 -11.70 0.26
C VAL A 24 14.79 -11.59 -0.50
N ALA A 25 14.45 -12.64 -1.25
CA ALA A 25 13.11 -12.79 -1.79
C ALA A 25 12.14 -12.69 -0.60
N ILE A 26 11.41 -11.59 -0.53
CA ILE A 26 10.30 -11.43 0.41
C ILE A 26 9.38 -12.61 0.12
N GLY A 27 9.09 -13.43 1.13
CA GLY A 27 8.20 -14.58 0.99
C GLY A 27 6.92 -14.15 0.29
N SER A 28 6.34 -15.01 -0.55
CA SER A 28 5.14 -14.68 -1.33
C SER A 28 3.95 -14.23 -0.46
N ASP A 29 4.00 -14.54 0.84
CA ASP A 29 3.05 -14.20 1.90
C ASP A 29 3.32 -12.85 2.60
N GLN A 30 4.39 -12.16 2.27
CA GLN A 30 4.77 -10.88 2.88
C GLN A 30 4.43 -9.70 1.96
N LEU A 31 3.87 -8.64 2.54
CA LEU A 31 3.67 -7.38 1.81
C LEU A 31 5.02 -6.76 1.44
N ASP A 32 5.06 -6.10 0.29
CA ASP A 32 6.15 -5.18 -0.04
C ASP A 32 6.30 -4.13 1.06
N PRO A 33 7.52 -3.82 1.52
CA PRO A 33 7.72 -2.90 2.65
C PRO A 33 7.07 -1.53 2.43
N GLN A 34 7.01 -1.04 1.18
CA GLN A 34 6.37 0.24 0.88
C GLN A 34 4.85 0.15 0.97
N ASP A 35 4.28 -0.94 0.47
CA ASP A 35 2.83 -1.17 0.57
C ASP A 35 2.42 -1.32 2.04
N LYS A 36 3.19 -2.11 2.82
CA LYS A 36 2.98 -2.26 4.27
C LYS A 36 3.05 -0.91 4.96
N LYS A 37 4.06 -0.09 4.65
CA LYS A 37 4.23 1.24 5.26
C LYS A 37 3.03 2.17 5.01
N VAL A 38 2.51 2.20 3.79
CA VAL A 38 1.35 3.06 3.45
C VAL A 38 0.10 2.58 4.16
N ILE A 39 -0.21 1.28 4.05
CA ILE A 39 -1.43 0.70 4.65
C ILE A 39 -1.37 0.77 6.18
N CYS A 40 -0.23 0.43 6.79
CA CYS A 40 -0.08 0.49 8.25
C CYS A 40 -0.20 1.92 8.79
N LYS A 41 0.29 2.94 8.09
CA LYS A 41 0.09 4.33 8.52
C LYS A 41 -1.40 4.70 8.59
N ALA A 42 -2.23 4.21 7.67
CA ALA A 42 -3.67 4.38 7.74
C ALA A 42 -4.29 3.57 8.90
N ILE A 43 -3.90 2.30 9.06
CA ILE A 43 -4.37 1.43 10.14
C ILE A 43 -4.07 2.05 11.51
N CYS A 44 -2.83 2.49 11.76
CA CYS A 44 -2.44 3.04 13.05
C CYS A 44 -3.14 4.35 13.37
N TYR A 45 -3.33 5.23 12.38
CA TYR A 45 -4.15 6.42 12.58
C TYR A 45 -5.58 6.04 12.98
N CYS A 46 -6.20 5.12 12.23
CA CYS A 46 -7.61 4.75 12.41
C CYS A 46 -7.84 3.88 13.65
N ASN A 47 -6.80 3.22 14.17
CA ASN A 47 -6.87 2.53 15.46
C ASN A 47 -7.15 3.51 16.60
N VAL A 48 -6.54 4.71 16.53
CA VAL A 48 -6.69 5.77 17.54
C VAL A 48 -7.86 6.70 17.23
N ASN A 49 -8.08 6.99 15.94
CA ASN A 49 -9.09 7.95 15.47
C ASN A 49 -10.12 7.28 14.53
N PRO A 50 -10.93 6.33 15.04
CA PRO A 50 -11.95 5.70 14.22
C PRO A 50 -13.06 6.68 13.83
N ASN A 51 -13.64 6.47 12.65
CA ASN A 51 -14.91 7.09 12.30
C ASN A 51 -15.99 6.64 13.27
N LYS A 52 -16.95 7.52 13.58
CA LYS A 52 -18.08 7.16 14.45
C LYS A 52 -19.27 6.67 13.61
N GLY A 53 -19.96 5.65 14.11
CA GLY A 53 -21.23 5.19 13.56
C GLY A 53 -22.31 6.28 13.60
N LYS A 54 -23.41 6.08 12.88
CA LYS A 54 -24.54 7.04 12.83
C LYS A 54 -25.07 7.47 14.22
N SER A 55 -24.97 6.59 15.21
CA SER A 55 -25.39 6.84 16.60
C SER A 55 -24.25 7.31 17.52
N GLY A 56 -23.03 7.48 17.02
CA GLY A 56 -21.84 7.86 17.81
C GLY A 56 -21.21 6.74 18.65
N ASN A 57 -21.96 5.67 18.93
CA ASN A 57 -21.58 4.66 19.93
C ASN A 57 -20.72 3.50 19.39
N ARG A 58 -20.41 3.48 18.10
CA ARG A 58 -19.61 2.41 17.47
C ARG A 58 -18.45 3.00 16.70
N ASP A 59 -17.27 2.43 16.91
CA ASP A 59 -16.07 2.76 16.17
C ASP A 59 -16.05 2.02 14.83
N GLN A 60 -15.81 2.76 13.75
CA GLN A 60 -15.77 2.27 12.38
C GLN A 60 -14.34 2.39 11.82
N HIS A 61 -13.43 1.60 12.38
CA HIS A 61 -12.02 1.61 11.98
C HIS A 61 -11.82 1.32 10.49
N GLN A 62 -12.52 0.32 9.95
CA GLN A 62 -12.45 -0.03 8.52
C GLN A 62 -12.91 1.13 7.62
N SER A 63 -13.98 1.84 8.00
CA SER A 63 -14.44 3.02 7.27
C SER A 63 -13.39 4.14 7.27
N CYS A 64 -12.71 4.37 8.40
CA CYS A 64 -11.62 5.35 8.46
C CYS A 64 -10.46 4.98 7.53
N VAL A 65 -10.07 3.69 7.47
CA VAL A 65 -9.00 3.25 6.57
C VAL A 65 -9.42 3.41 5.10
N SER A 66 -10.65 2.99 4.78
CA SER A 66 -11.25 3.13 3.44
C SER A 66 -11.28 4.59 2.99
N GLU A 67 -11.67 5.52 3.88
CA GLU A 67 -11.69 6.96 3.60
C GLU A 67 -10.29 7.49 3.26
N ARG A 68 -9.27 7.14 4.06
CA ARG A 68 -7.90 7.60 3.83
C ARG A 68 -7.31 7.10 2.52
N LEU A 69 -7.50 5.82 2.23
CA LEU A 69 -7.05 5.22 0.98
C LEU A 69 -7.86 5.71 -0.22
N GLY A 70 -9.16 5.97 -0.04
CA GLY A 70 -10.03 6.57 -1.04
C GLY A 70 -9.63 8.01 -1.39
N GLU A 71 -9.26 8.82 -0.40
CA GLU A 71 -8.73 10.17 -0.64
C GLU A 71 -7.35 10.14 -1.31
N LEU A 72 -6.48 9.18 -0.96
CA LEU A 72 -5.23 8.96 -1.71
C LEU A 72 -5.52 8.59 -3.18
N ASP A 73 -6.51 7.73 -3.43
CA ASP A 73 -6.90 7.37 -4.80
C ASP A 73 -7.44 8.57 -5.57
N LYS A 74 -8.32 9.38 -4.97
CA LYS A 74 -8.81 10.64 -5.58
C LYS A 74 -7.67 11.62 -5.85
N PHE A 75 -6.76 11.80 -4.88
CA PHE A 75 -5.60 12.67 -5.00
C PHE A 75 -4.70 12.27 -6.19
N LEU A 76 -4.61 10.98 -6.47
CA LEU A 76 -3.89 10.42 -7.61
C LEU A 76 -4.76 10.20 -8.85
N ASN A 77 -5.87 10.93 -9.01
CA ASN A 77 -6.79 10.80 -10.16
C ASN A 77 -7.24 9.35 -10.43
N HIS A 78 -7.55 8.63 -9.37
CA HIS A 78 -7.90 7.21 -9.37
C HIS A 78 -6.78 6.28 -9.86
N GLN A 79 -5.52 6.68 -9.71
CA GLN A 79 -4.33 5.89 -10.04
C GLN A 79 -3.48 5.57 -8.80
N SER A 80 -4.12 5.49 -7.62
CA SER A 80 -3.46 4.85 -6.47
C SER A 80 -3.33 3.35 -6.73
N PRO A 81 -2.20 2.71 -6.41
CA PRO A 81 -2.10 1.25 -6.43
C PRO A 81 -2.96 0.59 -5.33
N TYR A 82 -3.42 1.35 -4.33
CA TYR A 82 -4.22 0.87 -3.22
C TYR A 82 -5.69 1.22 -3.44
N LYS A 83 -6.50 0.22 -3.78
CA LYS A 83 -7.95 0.37 -4.02
C LYS A 83 -8.72 -0.10 -2.80
N ALA A 84 -9.38 0.82 -2.10
CA ALA A 84 -10.23 0.48 -0.96
C ALA A 84 -11.59 -0.06 -1.42
N GLU A 85 -12.10 -1.07 -0.71
CA GLU A 85 -13.48 -1.56 -0.82
C GLU A 85 -13.97 -1.87 -2.25
N VAL A 86 -13.12 -2.52 -3.05
CA VAL A 86 -13.50 -2.96 -4.41
C VAL A 86 -14.52 -4.09 -4.33
N ASN A 87 -15.67 -3.93 -4.99
CA ASN A 87 -16.65 -5.01 -5.10
C ASN A 87 -16.30 -5.93 -6.27
N TYR A 88 -16.38 -7.25 -6.07
CA TYR A 88 -16.18 -8.26 -7.10
C TYR A 88 -17.45 -9.05 -7.35
N ASP A 89 -17.83 -9.20 -8.62
CA ASP A 89 -18.82 -10.20 -9.05
C ASP A 89 -18.18 -11.58 -9.04
N MET A 90 -18.61 -12.43 -8.10
CA MET A 90 -18.07 -13.77 -7.88
C MET A 90 -18.58 -14.81 -8.89
N HIS A 91 -19.54 -14.47 -9.76
CA HIS A 91 -20.07 -15.39 -10.78
C HIS A 91 -19.27 -15.37 -12.09
N ARG A 92 -18.31 -14.44 -12.20
CA ARG A 92 -17.38 -14.42 -13.32
C ARG A 92 -16.18 -15.29 -12.99
N ASN A 93 -15.59 -15.91 -14.01
CA ASN A 93 -14.36 -16.68 -13.88
C ASN A 93 -13.28 -16.11 -14.81
N PRO A 94 -12.26 -15.39 -14.29
CA PRO A 94 -12.05 -15.05 -12.86
C PRO A 94 -13.07 -14.03 -12.32
N PRO A 95 -13.24 -13.89 -10.99
CA PRO A 95 -14.09 -12.85 -10.41
C PRO A 95 -13.71 -11.46 -10.91
N ALA A 96 -14.70 -10.66 -11.30
CA ALA A 96 -14.44 -9.38 -11.96
C ALA A 96 -14.75 -8.19 -11.05
N PRO A 97 -13.89 -7.15 -11.03
CA PRO A 97 -14.13 -5.96 -10.24
C PRO A 97 -15.26 -5.11 -10.84
N ILE A 98 -16.11 -4.56 -9.98
CA ILE A 98 -17.20 -3.65 -10.32
C ILE A 98 -16.66 -2.21 -10.25
N MET A 99 -16.31 -1.68 -11.42
CA MET A 99 -15.66 -0.37 -11.59
C MET A 99 -16.62 0.69 -12.15
N ASP A 100 -16.22 1.96 -12.07
CA ASP A 100 -16.89 3.08 -12.73
C ASP A 100 -16.79 2.94 -14.26
N LYS A 101 -17.86 3.33 -14.97
CA LYS A 101 -17.93 3.21 -16.45
C LYS A 101 -17.00 4.19 -17.17
N GLY A 102 -16.78 5.38 -16.61
CA GLY A 102 -15.99 6.44 -17.24
C GLY A 102 -14.51 6.39 -16.87
N ILE A 103 -14.18 5.88 -15.69
CA ILE A 103 -12.81 5.78 -15.19
C ILE A 103 -12.56 4.34 -14.73
N ILE A 104 -11.89 3.55 -15.58
CA ILE A 104 -11.72 2.10 -15.38
C ILE A 104 -10.97 1.71 -14.10
N THR A 105 -10.22 2.64 -13.51
CA THR A 105 -9.44 2.44 -12.28
C THR A 105 -10.17 2.94 -11.03
N LYS A 106 -11.34 3.56 -11.19
CA LYS A 106 -12.18 4.07 -10.10
C LYS A 106 -13.21 3.02 -9.71
N VAL A 107 -13.30 2.72 -8.43
CA VAL A 107 -14.29 1.78 -7.88
C VAL A 107 -15.69 2.34 -8.08
N HIS A 108 -16.66 1.48 -8.40
CA HIS A 108 -18.05 1.92 -8.54
C HIS A 108 -18.59 2.44 -7.19
N PRO A 109 -19.07 3.70 -7.12
CA PRO A 109 -19.37 4.36 -5.84
C PRO A 109 -20.64 3.83 -5.16
N TYR A 110 -21.56 3.20 -5.90
CA TYR A 110 -22.84 2.76 -5.38
C TYR A 110 -23.24 1.37 -5.87
N LEU A 111 -22.89 0.34 -5.10
CA LEU A 111 -23.18 -1.06 -5.44
C LEU A 111 -24.67 -1.36 -5.63
N PRO A 112 -25.62 -0.92 -4.77
CA PRO A 112 -27.03 -1.25 -4.96
C PRO A 112 -27.60 -0.73 -6.29
N GLY A 113 -27.16 0.45 -6.74
CA GLY A 113 -27.56 0.99 -8.04
C GLY A 113 -26.98 0.18 -9.20
N TRP A 114 -25.75 -0.32 -9.06
CA TRP A 114 -25.14 -1.22 -10.04
C TRP A 114 -25.90 -2.54 -10.13
N ILE A 115 -26.18 -3.19 -9.00
CA ILE A 115 -26.94 -4.46 -8.94
C ILE A 115 -28.31 -4.31 -9.59
N LYS A 116 -29.08 -3.27 -9.19
CA LYS A 116 -30.41 -3.02 -9.75
C LYS A 116 -30.40 -2.86 -11.28
N LYS A 117 -29.33 -2.29 -11.82
CA LYS A 117 -29.21 -1.99 -13.24
C LYS A 117 -28.70 -3.17 -14.06
N HIS A 118 -27.78 -3.96 -13.51
CA HIS A 118 -27.00 -4.93 -14.29
C HIS A 118 -27.25 -6.38 -13.92
N TRP A 119 -27.68 -6.68 -12.69
CA TRP A 119 -27.66 -8.05 -12.19
C TRP A 119 -28.65 -8.98 -12.88
N GLU A 120 -29.94 -8.68 -12.77
CA GLU A 120 -30.99 -9.55 -13.34
C GLU A 120 -30.89 -9.62 -14.87
N GLU A 121 -30.54 -8.51 -15.51
CA GLU A 121 -30.34 -8.45 -16.96
C GLU A 121 -29.16 -9.33 -17.42
N GLU A 122 -28.01 -9.27 -16.73
CA GLU A 122 -26.82 -10.06 -17.12
C GLU A 122 -26.90 -11.52 -16.70
N LYS A 123 -27.62 -11.84 -15.62
CA LYS A 123 -27.57 -13.16 -14.96
C LYS A 123 -28.84 -13.99 -15.10
N GLY A 124 -29.98 -13.34 -15.35
CA GLY A 124 -31.29 -14.01 -15.46
C GLY A 124 -31.90 -14.47 -14.14
N TYR A 125 -31.37 -14.05 -12.99
CA TYR A 125 -31.92 -14.31 -11.65
C TYR A 125 -31.65 -13.14 -10.69
N SER A 126 -32.45 -13.04 -9.63
CA SER A 126 -32.38 -11.96 -8.65
C SER A 126 -31.14 -12.02 -7.76
N PHE A 127 -30.65 -10.86 -7.34
CA PHE A 127 -29.54 -10.76 -6.39
C PHE A 127 -29.99 -11.12 -4.98
N GLU A 128 -29.30 -12.08 -4.35
CA GLU A 128 -29.54 -12.47 -2.96
C GLU A 128 -28.41 -11.98 -2.05
N ALA A 129 -28.75 -11.01 -1.20
CA ALA A 129 -27.82 -10.48 -0.21
C ALA A 129 -27.35 -11.57 0.77
N GLY A 130 -26.05 -11.62 1.05
CA GLY A 130 -25.46 -12.57 2.00
C GLY A 130 -25.01 -13.90 1.39
N GLN A 131 -25.42 -14.22 0.15
CA GLN A 131 -25.06 -15.49 -0.51
C GLN A 131 -23.64 -15.51 -1.12
N GLY A 132 -22.83 -14.48 -0.89
CA GLY A 132 -21.49 -14.38 -1.46
C GLY A 132 -21.41 -14.05 -2.94
N MET A 133 -22.55 -13.66 -3.53
CA MET A 133 -22.65 -13.21 -4.92
C MET A 133 -21.71 -12.04 -5.27
N VAL A 134 -21.49 -11.16 -4.30
CA VAL A 134 -20.50 -10.08 -4.36
C VAL A 134 -19.63 -10.12 -3.11
N ARG A 135 -18.32 -9.91 -3.29
CA ARG A 135 -17.35 -9.80 -2.20
C ARG A 135 -16.58 -8.49 -2.28
N ARG A 136 -16.22 -7.96 -1.11
CA ARG A 136 -15.58 -6.67 -0.97
C ARG A 136 -14.39 -6.76 -0.01
N PRO A 137 -13.18 -7.03 -0.51
CA PRO A 137 -11.96 -6.93 0.29
C PRO A 137 -11.73 -5.50 0.79
N ASP A 138 -11.09 -5.37 1.95
CA ASP A 138 -10.78 -4.05 2.52
C ASP A 138 -9.84 -3.25 1.61
N VAL A 139 -8.76 -3.88 1.11
CA VAL A 139 -7.82 -3.24 0.18
C VAL A 139 -7.37 -4.22 -0.90
N VAL A 140 -7.38 -3.76 -2.15
CA VAL A 140 -6.75 -4.45 -3.28
C VAL A 140 -5.54 -3.64 -3.75
N ILE A 141 -4.38 -4.28 -3.76
CA ILE A 141 -3.13 -3.71 -4.26
C ILE A 141 -2.94 -4.16 -5.71
N VAL A 142 -2.80 -3.21 -6.63
CA VAL A 142 -2.56 -3.51 -8.05
C VAL A 142 -1.09 -3.37 -8.45
N LYS A 143 -0.69 -4.13 -9.47
CA LYS A 143 0.65 -4.06 -10.08
C LYS A 143 0.81 -2.79 -10.92
N ASP A 144 -0.17 -2.53 -11.77
CA ASP A 144 -0.26 -1.35 -12.63
C ASP A 144 -1.47 -0.49 -12.20
N PRO A 145 -1.23 0.72 -11.64
CA PRO A 145 -2.31 1.60 -11.19
C PRO A 145 -3.16 2.18 -12.32
N ASN A 146 -2.75 2.03 -13.58
CA ASN A 146 -3.51 2.49 -14.75
C ASN A 146 -4.49 1.43 -15.28
N LYS A 147 -4.55 0.26 -14.64
CA LYS A 147 -5.41 -0.85 -15.03
C LYS A 147 -6.40 -1.18 -13.90
N PRO A 148 -7.58 -1.72 -14.23
CA PRO A 148 -8.53 -2.18 -13.23
C PRO A 148 -7.91 -3.30 -12.36
N PRO A 149 -8.42 -3.53 -11.14
CA PRO A 149 -7.94 -4.59 -10.24
C PRO A 149 -8.48 -5.97 -10.65
N THR A 150 -8.25 -6.36 -11.91
CA THR A 150 -8.52 -7.71 -12.43
C THR A 150 -7.49 -8.69 -11.89
N GLN A 151 -7.83 -9.99 -11.84
CA GLN A 151 -6.99 -11.02 -11.19
C GLN A 151 -5.53 -11.04 -11.70
N ASP A 152 -5.29 -10.77 -12.97
CA ASP A 152 -3.95 -10.66 -13.57
C ASP A 152 -3.16 -9.42 -13.09
N ASN A 153 -3.85 -8.33 -12.78
CA ASN A 153 -3.29 -7.08 -12.29
C ASN A 153 -3.25 -6.98 -10.76
N ILE A 154 -3.90 -7.89 -10.02
CA ILE A 154 -3.80 -7.93 -8.56
C ILE A 154 -2.38 -8.33 -8.14
N LYS A 155 -1.73 -7.46 -7.37
CA LYS A 155 -0.50 -7.75 -6.64
C LYS A 155 -0.83 -8.56 -5.40
N GLN A 156 -1.66 -8.01 -4.52
CA GLN A 156 -2.08 -8.62 -3.25
C GLN A 156 -3.47 -8.08 -2.84
N ILE A 157 -4.21 -8.88 -2.07
CA ILE A 157 -5.41 -8.48 -1.35
C ILE A 157 -5.06 -8.38 0.13
N VAL A 158 -5.49 -7.30 0.78
CA VAL A 158 -5.31 -7.10 2.21
C VAL A 158 -6.66 -7.03 2.90
N GLU A 159 -6.85 -7.88 3.89
CA GLU A 159 -7.97 -7.83 4.83
C GLU A 159 -7.47 -7.25 6.16
N ILE A 160 -8.18 -6.25 6.68
CA ILE A 160 -7.78 -5.49 7.86
C ILE A 160 -8.70 -5.87 9.02
N LYS A 161 -8.12 -6.33 10.13
CA LYS A 161 -8.87 -6.67 11.35
C LYS A 161 -8.42 -5.81 12.53
N PHE A 162 -9.35 -5.16 13.21
CA PHE A 162 -9.03 -4.37 14.41
C PHE A 162 -9.35 -5.12 15.71
N LYS A 163 -10.48 -5.84 15.77
CA LYS A 163 -10.90 -6.64 16.95
C LYS A 163 -11.63 -7.94 16.58
N ASP A 164 -12.09 -8.06 15.34
CA ASP A 164 -12.92 -9.17 14.88
C ASP A 164 -12.11 -10.27 14.20
N LYS A 165 -12.64 -11.51 14.25
CA LYS A 165 -12.09 -12.65 13.51
C LYS A 165 -12.49 -12.58 12.03
N ILE A 166 -11.69 -13.21 11.17
CA ILE A 166 -12.04 -13.38 9.75
C ILE A 166 -13.25 -14.33 9.66
N SER A 167 -14.21 -14.00 8.78
CA SER A 167 -15.32 -14.92 8.49
C SER A 167 -14.88 -15.98 7.47
N HIS A 168 -15.45 -17.18 7.55
CA HIS A 168 -15.11 -18.29 6.64
C HIS A 168 -15.22 -17.92 5.14
N GLY A 169 -16.19 -17.07 4.79
CA GLY A 169 -16.34 -16.57 3.41
C GLY A 169 -15.18 -15.69 2.94
N GLN A 170 -14.55 -14.93 3.83
CA GLN A 170 -13.38 -14.10 3.47
C GLN A 170 -12.13 -14.95 3.26
N GLU A 171 -11.94 -16.01 4.06
CA GLU A 171 -10.79 -16.92 3.92
C GLU A 171 -10.82 -17.74 2.62
N THR A 172 -12.02 -17.98 2.09
CA THR A 172 -12.24 -18.81 0.91
C THR A 172 -12.33 -17.98 -0.37
N ASP A 173 -13.05 -16.86 -0.36
CA ASP A 173 -13.35 -16.11 -1.58
C ASP A 173 -12.21 -15.17 -2.02
N TYR A 174 -11.45 -14.59 -1.10
CA TYR A 174 -10.37 -13.68 -1.48
C TYR A 174 -9.21 -14.36 -2.21
N PRO A 175 -8.79 -15.59 -1.87
CA PRO A 175 -7.88 -16.36 -2.70
C PRO A 175 -8.38 -16.56 -4.13
N ILE A 176 -9.69 -16.77 -4.33
CA ILE A 176 -10.31 -16.89 -5.65
C ILE A 176 -10.21 -15.58 -6.40
N ILE A 177 -10.51 -14.43 -5.76
CA ILE A 177 -10.35 -13.11 -6.37
C ILE A 177 -8.89 -12.84 -6.76
N ALA A 178 -7.94 -13.13 -5.85
CA ALA A 178 -6.52 -12.90 -6.09
C ALA A 178 -5.89 -13.89 -7.09
N GLY A 179 -6.55 -15.01 -7.33
CA GLY A 179 -6.06 -16.14 -8.15
C GLY A 179 -5.00 -16.98 -7.45
N ASP A 180 -4.65 -16.66 -6.20
CA ASP A 180 -3.65 -17.37 -5.41
C ASP A 180 -3.82 -16.99 -3.92
N LYS A 181 -3.82 -18.00 -3.03
CA LYS A 181 -3.92 -17.79 -1.58
C LYS A 181 -2.72 -17.02 -1.02
N SER A 182 -1.53 -17.17 -1.60
CA SER A 182 -0.32 -16.45 -1.17
C SER A 182 -0.43 -14.94 -1.37
N LYS A 183 -1.31 -14.48 -2.26
CA LYS A 183 -1.56 -13.06 -2.49
C LYS A 183 -2.54 -12.45 -1.49
N VAL A 184 -3.06 -13.19 -0.52
CA VAL A 184 -3.97 -12.67 0.49
C VAL A 184 -3.20 -12.48 1.80
N LYS A 185 -3.16 -11.23 2.30
CA LYS A 185 -2.55 -10.91 3.58
C LYS A 185 -3.58 -10.35 4.55
N ARG A 186 -3.48 -10.78 5.80
CA ARG A 186 -4.15 -10.14 6.92
C ARG A 186 -3.22 -9.09 7.53
N LEU A 187 -3.76 -7.92 7.83
CA LEU A 187 -3.12 -6.93 8.69
C LEU A 187 -4.04 -6.58 9.86
N ASP A 188 -3.44 -6.31 11.01
CA ASP A 188 -4.09 -5.76 12.19
C ASP A 188 -3.15 -4.73 12.85
N PRO A 189 -3.60 -3.97 13.87
CA PRO A 189 -2.75 -2.98 14.52
C PRO A 189 -1.44 -3.53 15.08
N ASP A 190 -1.43 -4.80 15.49
CA ASP A 190 -0.23 -5.46 16.04
C ASP A 190 0.75 -5.80 14.92
N GLU A 191 0.29 -6.37 13.80
CA GLU A 191 1.12 -6.59 12.60
C GLU A 191 1.71 -5.29 12.02
N CYS A 192 1.11 -4.14 12.35
CA CYS A 192 1.56 -2.81 11.96
C CYS A 192 2.37 -2.09 13.04
N ASP A 193 2.64 -2.72 14.19
CA ASP A 193 3.40 -2.15 15.31
C ASP A 193 2.84 -0.78 15.79
N CYS A 194 1.52 -0.59 15.74
CA CYS A 194 0.90 0.72 16.01
C CYS A 194 1.08 1.22 17.46
N GLY A 195 1.52 0.35 18.38
CA GLY A 195 1.84 0.69 19.77
C GLY A 195 3.18 1.39 19.96
N SER A 196 4.12 1.26 19.02
CA SER A 196 5.48 1.82 19.13
C SER A 196 5.71 3.14 18.37
N ASP A 197 4.72 3.62 17.61
CA ASP A 197 4.88 4.81 16.76
C ASP A 197 4.67 6.14 17.49
N ASP A 198 5.60 7.07 17.24
CA ASP A 198 5.60 8.47 17.66
C ASP A 198 4.25 9.15 17.41
N ASP A 199 3.81 10.00 18.35
CA ASP A 199 2.51 10.67 18.37
C ASP A 199 2.15 11.49 17.10
N LYS A 200 3.12 11.73 16.20
CA LYS A 200 2.93 12.43 14.92
C LYS A 200 2.07 11.66 13.91
N GLY A 201 2.05 10.32 13.96
CA GLY A 201 1.21 9.51 13.06
C GLY A 201 -0.29 9.63 13.35
N LYS A 202 -0.64 9.98 14.60
CA LYS A 202 -2.00 9.95 15.14
C LYS A 202 -2.78 11.26 14.93
N THR A 203 -2.12 12.31 14.44
CA THR A 203 -2.72 13.64 14.25
C THR A 203 -2.82 14.08 12.78
N SER A 204 -2.26 13.29 11.85
CA SER A 204 -2.25 13.68 10.43
C SER A 204 -3.65 13.83 9.84
N THR A 205 -3.86 14.89 9.07
CA THR A 205 -5.06 15.04 8.26
C THR A 205 -5.10 13.99 7.15
N VAL A 206 -6.25 13.81 6.50
CA VAL A 206 -6.37 12.90 5.37
C VAL A 206 -5.53 13.37 4.17
N LEU A 207 -5.44 14.69 3.94
CA LEU A 207 -4.64 15.28 2.87
C LEU A 207 -3.13 15.13 3.11
N GLU A 208 -2.66 15.31 4.35
CA GLU A 208 -1.26 15.08 4.71
C GLU A 208 -0.87 13.61 4.49
N TYR A 209 -1.76 12.69 4.88
CA TYR A 209 -1.59 11.27 4.60
C TYR A 209 -1.50 11.00 3.10
N ALA A 210 -2.44 11.52 2.30
CA ALA A 210 -2.46 11.33 0.85
C ALA A 210 -1.19 11.88 0.18
N THR A 211 -0.75 13.08 0.57
CA THR A 211 0.46 13.72 0.04
C THR A 211 1.71 12.90 0.36
N TRP A 212 1.84 12.46 1.61
CA TRP A 212 2.96 11.61 2.04
C TRP A 212 2.96 10.28 1.30
N ALA A 213 1.81 9.61 1.18
CA ALA A 213 1.69 8.32 0.52
C ALA A 213 1.96 8.42 -0.99
N ALA A 214 1.49 9.49 -1.64
CA ALA A 214 1.83 9.79 -3.03
C ALA A 214 3.34 9.94 -3.23
N GLY A 215 4.04 10.60 -2.29
CA GLY A 215 5.50 10.69 -2.28
C GLY A 215 6.19 9.33 -2.19
N VAL A 216 5.70 8.43 -1.32
CA VAL A 216 6.21 7.05 -1.20
C VAL A 216 6.02 6.28 -2.50
N ILE A 217 4.83 6.36 -3.12
CA ILE A 217 4.53 5.71 -4.40
C ILE A 217 5.47 6.24 -5.51
N ALA A 218 5.63 7.56 -5.60
CA ALA A 218 6.50 8.18 -6.60
C ALA A 218 7.95 7.72 -6.45
N ALA A 219 8.47 7.67 -5.22
CA ALA A 219 9.82 7.17 -4.94
C ALA A 219 9.97 5.69 -5.35
N ALA A 220 9.00 4.83 -5.03
CA ALA A 220 9.02 3.42 -5.42
C ALA A 220 9.03 3.24 -6.95
N LEU A 221 8.25 4.04 -7.68
CA LEU A 221 8.24 4.03 -9.15
C LEU A 221 9.59 4.46 -9.75
N GLN A 222 10.28 5.45 -9.16
CA GLN A 222 11.61 5.87 -9.62
C GLN A 222 12.67 4.79 -9.39
N LEU A 223 12.63 4.12 -8.24
CA LEU A 223 13.52 3.00 -7.94
C LEU A 223 13.32 1.83 -8.91
N ARG A 224 12.07 1.48 -9.24
CA ARG A 224 11.77 0.43 -10.24
C ARG A 224 12.23 0.79 -11.65
N LYS A 225 12.26 2.08 -12.00
CA LYS A 225 12.78 2.57 -13.29
C LYS A 225 14.31 2.69 -13.32
N GLY A 226 15.02 2.27 -12.27
CA GLY A 226 16.49 2.29 -12.20
C GLY A 226 17.10 3.69 -12.05
N LYS A 227 16.29 4.72 -11.73
CA LYS A 227 16.77 6.08 -11.49
C LYS A 227 16.83 6.33 -9.99
N LEU A 228 18.00 6.13 -9.39
CA LEU A 228 18.28 6.59 -8.02
C LEU A 228 17.98 8.11 -7.94
N PRO A 229 17.27 8.59 -6.90
CA PRO A 229 17.11 10.02 -6.69
C PRO A 229 18.50 10.64 -6.55
N LYS A 230 18.81 11.64 -7.40
CA LYS A 230 20.03 12.44 -7.24
C LYS A 230 19.91 13.15 -5.90
N LEU A 231 20.71 12.76 -4.93
CA LEU A 231 20.87 13.52 -3.69
C LEU A 231 21.29 14.95 -4.07
N PRO A 232 20.73 15.99 -3.42
CA PRO A 232 21.21 17.34 -3.60
C PRO A 232 22.70 17.38 -3.25
N LYS A 233 23.53 17.77 -4.22
CA LYS A 233 24.95 18.03 -3.98
C LYS A 233 25.02 19.28 -3.11
N PHE A 234 25.17 19.10 -1.81
CA PHE A 234 25.62 20.18 -0.96
C PHE A 234 27.02 20.61 -1.45
N PRO A 235 27.25 21.89 -1.72
CA PRO A 235 28.59 22.36 -2.06
C PRO A 235 29.51 22.04 -0.90
N SER A 236 30.61 21.34 -1.19
CA SER A 236 31.65 21.07 -0.20
C SER A 236 32.11 22.40 0.41
N PRO A 237 32.27 22.48 1.75
CA PRO A 237 32.87 23.65 2.38
C PRO A 237 34.23 23.92 1.73
N LYS A 238 34.46 25.16 1.28
CA LYS A 238 35.78 25.57 0.79
C LYS A 238 36.78 25.37 1.94
N PRO A 239 37.95 24.75 1.69
CA PRO A 239 38.99 24.66 2.70
C PRO A 239 39.38 26.08 3.14
N SER A 240 39.37 26.32 4.46
CA SER A 240 39.86 27.57 5.03
C SER A 240 41.32 27.79 4.65
N PRO A 241 41.73 29.03 4.33
CA PRO A 241 43.13 29.33 4.07
C PRO A 241 43.96 28.99 5.30
N SER A 242 45.03 28.22 5.12
CA SER A 242 46.03 27.99 6.16
C SER A 242 46.73 29.32 6.48
N PRO A 243 46.94 29.65 7.75
CA PRO A 243 47.68 30.86 8.13
C PRO A 243 49.13 30.75 7.67
N ALA A 244 49.58 31.77 6.93
CA ALA A 244 50.98 31.94 6.60
C ALA A 244 51.76 32.31 7.87
N TRP A 245 52.73 31.47 8.23
CA TRP A 245 53.84 31.82 9.11
C TRP A 245 55.10 31.85 8.26
#